data_AF-A0AAU4GIK5-F1
#
_entry.id   AF-A0AAU4GIK5-F1
#
_cell.length_a   1.000
_cell.length_b   1.000
_cell.length_c   1.000
_cell.angle_alpha   90.00
_cell.angle_beta   90.00
_cell.angle_gamma   90.00
#
_symmetry.space_group_name_H-M   'P 1'
#
loop_
_entity.id
_entity.type
_entity.pdbx_description
1 polymer ?
#
loop_
_entity_poly.entity_id
_entity_poly.type
_entity_poly.pdbx_seq_one_letter_code
_entity_poly.pdbx_strand_id
1 'polypeptide(L)'
;MAAQLGKTSRPRRTLALTVGAAAALSLCAAGAPATAAPVAKHHQFSSAASLLAGAKSPQERAALTDRALAATGNSLQTAYNTKPLYDQGIDGTGTTLATVVSYGDKDIQSYIDSYSKSHGLPAADVQIVEPAGKVPACGDPGTPADCSSWGGETDLDVAMFHTLAPKAKILVVATPTSETQGIDGFPDMMTAIDYLADHHSANVISMSLGTPEDDFDNSAQLHGLDAHFKKATDAGITVTASTGDDGSTGTKKDNTPWGKKVVSFPAANSYVTAVGGTVLHLDSSGTRTSPDTVWPESGGGVSHEYPAPDWQADVDQTTKATGRSLPDISLLGTSGTSQSSPLFAAVVALASQKAGKGLGFINPALYKIGADATANGLVDVTSGSNATGGVDGYEAAKGFDIVSGWGTLDAAKFVPALAQQIG
;
A
#
# COMPACT_ATOMS: atom_id res chain seq x y z
N MET A 1 -23.72 104.62 -46.79
CA MET A 1 -25.20 104.65 -46.85
C MET A 1 -25.72 103.62 -45.85
N ALA A 2 -26.48 104.09 -44.84
CA ALA A 2 -27.55 103.44 -44.04
C ALA A 2 -27.39 101.95 -43.58
N ALA A 3 -27.78 101.49 -42.38
CA ALA A 3 -28.37 102.10 -41.20
C ALA A 3 -28.42 101.04 -40.05
N GLN A 4 -28.46 101.56 -38.81
CA GLN A 4 -29.20 101.14 -37.60
C GLN A 4 -29.21 99.69 -37.03
N LEU A 5 -28.70 99.64 -35.79
CA LEU A 5 -29.33 99.21 -34.52
C LEU A 5 -29.93 97.80 -34.34
N GLY A 6 -29.49 97.13 -33.26
CA GLY A 6 -30.27 96.11 -32.55
C GLY A 6 -29.48 95.35 -31.48
N LYS A 7 -29.59 95.77 -30.21
CA LYS A 7 -29.12 95.03 -29.02
C LYS A 7 -30.09 93.90 -28.69
N THR A 8 -29.61 92.68 -28.43
CA THR A 8 -30.20 91.70 -27.50
C THR A 8 -29.13 90.75 -26.95
N SER A 9 -29.41 90.17 -25.78
CA SER A 9 -28.47 89.75 -24.73
C SER A 9 -28.38 88.23 -24.54
N ARG A 10 -27.13 87.74 -24.28
CA ARG A 10 -26.71 86.47 -23.60
C ARG A 10 -27.25 85.13 -24.18
N PRO A 11 -26.59 83.97 -23.99
CA PRO A 11 -25.44 83.66 -23.13
C PRO A 11 -24.21 83.09 -23.87
N ARG A 12 -23.07 83.09 -23.18
CA ARG A 12 -21.77 82.58 -23.61
C ARG A 12 -21.83 81.07 -23.93
N ARG A 13 -21.40 80.68 -25.13
CA ARG A 13 -20.87 79.34 -25.44
C ARG A 13 -19.47 79.49 -26.00
N THR A 14 -18.48 79.38 -25.13
CA THR A 14 -17.08 79.16 -25.50
C THR A 14 -16.89 77.68 -25.76
N LEU A 15 -16.55 77.37 -27.01
CA LEU A 15 -15.95 76.12 -27.43
C LEU A 15 -14.52 76.11 -26.85
N ALA A 16 -14.22 75.22 -25.91
CA ALA A 16 -12.87 74.94 -25.47
C ALA A 16 -12.60 73.44 -25.71
N LEU A 17 -11.76 73.19 -26.71
CA LEU A 17 -11.13 71.91 -26.95
C LEU A 17 -10.02 71.70 -25.91
N THR A 18 -9.87 70.42 -25.51
CA THR A 18 -8.61 69.74 -25.12
C THR A 18 -7.89 70.19 -23.84
N VAL A 19 -7.94 69.36 -22.79
CA VAL A 19 -7.01 68.26 -22.42
C VAL A 19 -7.28 67.97 -20.94
N GLY A 20 -8.06 66.92 -20.64
CA GLY A 20 -8.20 66.41 -19.29
C GLY A 20 -7.06 65.45 -18.99
N ALA A 21 -6.09 65.87 -18.19
CA ALA A 21 -5.16 64.95 -17.53
C ALA A 21 -5.95 64.17 -16.47
N ALA A 22 -6.24 62.90 -16.76
CA ALA A 22 -6.76 61.99 -15.74
C ALA A 22 -5.62 61.68 -14.75
N ALA A 23 -5.77 62.16 -13.51
CA ALA A 23 -4.94 61.69 -12.42
C ALA A 23 -5.23 60.20 -12.20
N ALA A 24 -4.29 59.34 -12.58
CA ALA A 24 -4.32 57.93 -12.26
C ALA A 24 -4.09 57.79 -10.75
N LEU A 25 -5.17 57.58 -9.99
CA LEU A 25 -5.07 56.99 -8.66
C LEU A 25 -4.65 55.53 -8.84
N SER A 26 -3.36 55.26 -8.64
CA SER A 26 -2.83 53.91 -8.49
C SER A 26 -3.41 53.30 -7.21
N LEU A 27 -4.53 52.59 -7.31
CA LEU A 27 -4.88 51.56 -6.34
C LEU A 27 -3.90 50.40 -6.54
N CYS A 28 -2.84 50.36 -5.73
CA CYS A 28 -2.12 49.13 -5.48
C CYS A 28 -3.05 48.18 -4.70
N ALA A 29 -3.92 47.48 -5.42
CA ALA A 29 -4.50 46.25 -4.91
C ALA A 29 -3.35 45.26 -4.81
N ALA A 30 -2.87 45.01 -3.58
CA ALA A 30 -2.04 43.85 -3.31
C ALA A 30 -2.86 42.63 -3.74
N GLY A 31 -2.51 42.04 -4.89
CA GLY A 31 -3.09 40.78 -5.31
C GLY A 31 -2.78 39.76 -4.23
N ALA A 32 -3.82 39.27 -3.54
CA ALA A 32 -3.67 38.04 -2.79
C ALA A 32 -3.11 36.99 -3.76
N PRO A 33 -2.06 36.23 -3.37
CA PRO A 33 -1.60 35.14 -4.22
C PRO A 33 -2.81 34.28 -4.53
N ALA A 34 -3.05 34.00 -5.81
CA ALA A 34 -4.08 33.06 -6.22
C ALA A 34 -3.75 31.74 -5.49
N THR A 35 -4.52 31.42 -4.46
CA THR A 35 -4.47 30.10 -3.84
C THR A 35 -4.80 29.14 -4.97
N ALA A 36 -3.83 28.32 -5.37
CA ALA A 36 -4.07 27.23 -6.30
C ALA A 36 -5.33 26.49 -5.83
N ALA A 37 -6.24 26.18 -6.76
CA ALA A 37 -7.37 25.34 -6.43
C ALA A 37 -6.84 24.08 -5.74
N PRO A 38 -7.47 23.60 -4.64
CA PRO A 38 -7.03 22.37 -4.00
C PRO A 38 -6.98 21.27 -5.07
N VAL A 39 -5.80 20.66 -5.22
CA VAL A 39 -5.62 19.50 -6.09
C VAL A 39 -6.56 18.42 -5.56
N ALA A 40 -7.38 17.86 -6.44
CA ALA A 40 -8.21 16.71 -6.08
C ALA A 40 -7.27 15.60 -5.63
N LYS A 41 -7.39 15.16 -4.37
CA LYS A 41 -6.60 14.04 -3.86
C LYS A 41 -7.22 12.75 -4.39
N HIS A 42 -6.38 11.87 -4.90
CA HIS A 42 -6.80 10.61 -5.49
C HIS A 42 -6.32 9.42 -4.65
N HIS A 43 -6.93 8.26 -4.90
CA HIS A 43 -6.55 6.96 -4.37
C HIS A 43 -5.94 6.14 -5.50
N GLN A 44 -4.92 5.35 -5.19
CA GLN A 44 -4.42 4.32 -6.12
C GLN A 44 -4.83 2.96 -5.58
N PHE A 45 -5.65 2.25 -6.34
CA PHE A 45 -6.02 0.88 -6.04
C PHE A 45 -5.15 -0.06 -6.87
N SER A 46 -4.85 -1.22 -6.30
CA SER A 46 -4.23 -2.30 -7.06
C SER A 46 -5.06 -2.63 -8.30
N SER A 47 -4.40 -3.10 -9.37
CA SER A 47 -5.12 -3.53 -10.57
C SER A 47 -6.05 -4.71 -10.27
N ALA A 48 -5.69 -5.54 -9.29
CA ALA A 48 -6.55 -6.57 -8.72
C ALA A 48 -7.83 -5.98 -8.10
N ALA A 49 -7.73 -5.07 -7.12
CA ALA A 49 -8.90 -4.46 -6.49
C ALA A 49 -9.79 -3.71 -7.49
N SER A 50 -9.17 -3.04 -8.47
CA SER A 50 -9.88 -2.38 -9.56
C SER A 50 -10.66 -3.35 -10.45
N LEU A 51 -10.14 -4.58 -10.67
CA LEU A 51 -10.83 -5.61 -11.43
C LEU A 51 -12.08 -6.13 -10.68
N LEU A 52 -12.04 -6.17 -9.36
CA LEU A 52 -13.16 -6.59 -8.52
C LEU A 52 -14.25 -5.52 -8.42
N ALA A 53 -13.92 -4.25 -8.66
CA ALA A 53 -14.86 -3.14 -8.63
C ALA A 53 -16.02 -3.36 -9.64
N GLY A 54 -17.25 -3.38 -9.14
CA GLY A 54 -18.46 -3.55 -9.96
C GLY A 54 -18.97 -4.99 -10.12
N ALA A 55 -18.28 -5.99 -9.55
CA ALA A 55 -18.79 -7.35 -9.47
C ALA A 55 -20.10 -7.41 -8.65
N LYS A 56 -21.07 -8.21 -9.11
CA LYS A 56 -22.45 -8.18 -8.57
C LYS A 56 -22.78 -9.36 -7.68
N SER A 57 -21.91 -10.36 -7.61
CA SER A 57 -22.11 -11.57 -6.82
C SER A 57 -20.82 -12.07 -6.18
N PRO A 58 -20.91 -12.79 -5.06
CA PRO A 58 -19.75 -13.45 -4.44
C PRO A 58 -18.96 -14.37 -5.38
N GLN A 59 -19.65 -15.09 -6.27
CA GLN A 59 -19.01 -16.01 -7.21
C GLN A 59 -18.25 -15.27 -8.31
N GLU A 60 -18.81 -14.15 -8.79
CA GLU A 60 -18.14 -13.28 -9.74
C GLU A 60 -16.90 -12.63 -9.12
N ARG A 61 -17.00 -12.15 -7.87
CA ARG A 61 -15.86 -11.62 -7.09
C ARG A 61 -14.75 -12.67 -6.97
N ALA A 62 -15.06 -13.90 -6.54
CA ALA A 62 -14.06 -14.99 -6.46
C ALA A 62 -13.41 -15.31 -7.81
N ALA A 63 -14.17 -15.35 -8.91
CA ALA A 63 -13.63 -15.60 -10.24
C ALA A 63 -12.74 -14.44 -10.75
N LEU A 64 -13.02 -13.20 -10.35
CA LEU A 64 -12.18 -12.05 -10.66
C LEU A 64 -10.90 -12.05 -9.82
N THR A 65 -10.95 -12.50 -8.58
CA THR A 65 -9.75 -12.76 -7.76
C THR A 65 -8.83 -13.75 -8.46
N ASP A 66 -9.35 -14.88 -8.96
CA ASP A 66 -8.55 -15.86 -9.72
C ASP A 66 -7.87 -15.26 -10.95
N ARG A 67 -8.61 -14.40 -11.67
CA ARG A 67 -8.07 -13.70 -12.84
C ARG A 67 -6.94 -12.74 -12.45
N ALA A 68 -7.08 -12.01 -11.34
CA ALA A 68 -6.05 -11.09 -10.84
C ALA A 68 -4.79 -11.84 -10.38
N LEU A 69 -4.92 -13.05 -9.84
CA LEU A 69 -3.77 -13.83 -9.41
C LEU A 69 -3.03 -14.49 -10.58
N ALA A 70 -3.62 -14.49 -11.78
CA ALA A 70 -3.18 -15.31 -12.91
C ALA A 70 -2.94 -16.79 -12.52
N ALA A 71 -3.66 -17.23 -11.49
CA ALA A 71 -3.49 -18.50 -10.82
C ALA A 71 -4.87 -19.08 -10.53
N THR A 72 -5.01 -20.40 -10.65
CA THR A 72 -6.27 -21.08 -10.32
C THR A 72 -6.03 -22.12 -9.22
N GLY A 73 -7.06 -22.35 -8.39
CA GLY A 73 -7.01 -23.32 -7.29
C GLY A 73 -5.93 -23.01 -6.24
N ASN A 74 -5.31 -24.04 -5.68
CA ASN A 74 -4.30 -23.90 -4.62
C ASN A 74 -2.86 -23.82 -5.16
N SER A 75 -2.68 -23.35 -6.39
CA SER A 75 -1.36 -23.25 -7.04
C SER A 75 -0.37 -22.39 -6.24
N LEU A 76 -0.84 -21.39 -5.49
CA LEU A 76 0.02 -20.59 -4.59
C LEU A 76 0.52 -21.37 -3.37
N GLN A 77 -0.27 -22.31 -2.83
CA GLN A 77 0.20 -23.20 -1.76
C GLN A 77 1.33 -24.12 -2.26
N THR A 78 1.24 -24.58 -3.51
CA THR A 78 2.33 -25.32 -4.17
C THR A 78 3.54 -24.41 -4.40
N ALA A 79 3.34 -23.22 -4.97
CA ALA A 79 4.41 -22.30 -5.32
C ALA A 79 5.22 -21.88 -4.09
N TYR A 80 4.57 -21.58 -2.97
CA TYR A 80 5.24 -21.25 -1.71
C TYR A 80 5.53 -22.46 -0.81
N ASN A 81 5.31 -23.68 -1.29
CA ASN A 81 5.63 -24.93 -0.61
C ASN A 81 5.08 -25.01 0.83
N THR A 82 3.79 -24.74 1.03
CA THR A 82 3.17 -24.75 2.37
C THR A 82 2.72 -26.13 2.84
N LYS A 83 2.56 -27.10 1.93
CA LYS A 83 2.09 -28.45 2.27
C LYS A 83 2.86 -29.11 3.43
N PRO A 84 4.21 -29.08 3.49
CA PRO A 84 4.95 -29.69 4.60
C PRO A 84 4.63 -29.07 5.98
N LEU A 85 4.20 -27.80 6.02
CA LEU A 85 3.75 -27.14 7.24
C LEU A 85 2.35 -27.62 7.63
N TYR A 86 1.43 -27.71 6.68
CA TYR A 86 0.07 -28.19 6.91
C TYR A 86 0.04 -29.64 7.38
N ASP A 87 0.92 -30.50 6.83
CA ASP A 87 1.08 -31.89 7.28
C ASP A 87 1.52 -31.99 8.75
N GLN A 88 2.11 -30.92 9.30
CA GLN A 88 2.48 -30.78 10.73
C GLN A 88 1.43 -30.02 11.55
N GLY A 89 0.28 -29.68 10.97
CA GLY A 89 -0.76 -28.88 11.61
C GLY A 89 -0.45 -27.38 11.70
N ILE A 90 0.56 -26.89 10.99
CA ILE A 90 0.91 -25.47 10.93
C ILE A 90 0.17 -24.86 9.73
N ASP A 91 -1.08 -24.46 9.93
CA ASP A 91 -2.04 -24.00 8.92
C ASP A 91 -2.73 -22.67 9.28
N GLY A 92 -2.18 -21.95 10.26
CA GLY A 92 -2.71 -20.69 10.80
C GLY A 92 -3.57 -20.87 12.06
N THR A 93 -3.87 -22.10 12.47
CA THR A 93 -4.69 -22.37 13.66
C THR A 93 -4.16 -21.61 14.89
N GLY A 94 -5.04 -20.87 15.55
CA GLY A 94 -4.71 -20.13 16.77
C GLY A 94 -3.98 -18.80 16.52
N THR A 95 -3.88 -18.36 15.27
CA THR A 95 -3.36 -17.04 14.91
C THR A 95 -4.45 -16.16 14.31
N THR A 96 -4.25 -14.84 14.41
CA THR A 96 -5.14 -13.84 13.84
C THR A 96 -4.37 -12.93 12.89
N LEU A 97 -4.87 -12.83 11.65
CA LEU A 97 -4.43 -11.90 10.62
C LEU A 97 -5.38 -10.70 10.59
N ALA A 98 -4.86 -9.49 10.49
CA ALA A 98 -5.66 -8.28 10.35
C ALA A 98 -5.31 -7.55 9.05
N THR A 99 -6.32 -7.14 8.28
CA THR A 99 -6.17 -6.10 7.24
C THR A 99 -6.74 -4.79 7.77
N VAL A 100 -6.00 -3.69 7.60
CA VAL A 100 -6.46 -2.34 7.92
C VAL A 100 -6.77 -1.63 6.61
N VAL A 101 -8.04 -1.25 6.43
CA VAL A 101 -8.54 -0.79 5.13
C VAL A 101 -9.64 0.25 5.32
N SER A 102 -9.74 1.23 4.41
CA SER A 102 -10.88 2.16 4.40
C SER A 102 -12.16 1.43 3.98
N TYR A 103 -13.28 1.70 4.67
CA TYR A 103 -14.63 1.20 4.39
C TYR A 103 -14.85 -0.32 4.50
N GLY A 104 -13.84 -1.15 4.22
CA GLY A 104 -13.94 -2.61 4.25
C GLY A 104 -14.91 -3.19 3.22
N ASP A 105 -15.37 -4.42 3.47
CA ASP A 105 -16.50 -5.02 2.77
C ASP A 105 -17.47 -5.67 3.77
N LYS A 106 -18.71 -5.15 3.80
CA LYS A 106 -19.79 -5.66 4.64
C LYS A 106 -20.25 -7.08 4.26
N ASP A 107 -20.02 -7.50 3.02
CA ASP A 107 -20.44 -8.81 2.49
C ASP A 107 -19.28 -9.83 2.44
N ILE A 108 -18.16 -9.53 3.11
CA ILE A 108 -16.90 -10.28 3.00
C ILE A 108 -17.06 -11.78 3.28
N GLN A 109 -17.89 -12.16 4.27
CA GLN A 109 -18.12 -13.58 4.58
C GLN A 109 -18.70 -14.33 3.38
N SER A 110 -19.65 -13.73 2.66
CA SER A 110 -20.30 -14.39 1.52
C SER A 110 -19.35 -14.61 0.34
N TYR A 111 -18.44 -13.64 0.12
CA TYR A 111 -17.36 -13.73 -0.85
C TYR A 111 -16.35 -14.80 -0.47
N ILE A 112 -15.81 -14.76 0.75
CA ILE A 112 -14.77 -15.70 1.15
C ILE A 112 -15.31 -17.13 1.24
N ASP A 113 -16.60 -17.33 1.54
CA ASP A 113 -17.26 -18.64 1.44
C ASP A 113 -17.28 -19.16 0.00
N SER A 114 -17.54 -18.27 -0.97
CA SER A 114 -17.53 -18.61 -2.40
C SER A 114 -16.13 -18.94 -2.89
N TYR A 115 -15.14 -18.13 -2.51
CA TYR A 115 -13.72 -18.38 -2.78
C TYR A 115 -13.24 -19.69 -2.13
N SER A 116 -13.56 -19.92 -0.85
CA SER A 116 -13.18 -21.15 -0.15
C SER A 116 -13.71 -22.39 -0.88
N LYS A 117 -14.96 -22.33 -1.34
CA LYS A 117 -15.59 -23.41 -2.09
C LYS A 117 -14.93 -23.66 -3.45
N SER A 118 -14.55 -22.63 -4.21
CA SER A 118 -13.88 -22.82 -5.52
C SER A 118 -12.45 -23.34 -5.39
N HIS A 119 -11.78 -23.12 -4.25
CA HIS A 119 -10.40 -23.57 -3.99
C HIS A 119 -10.30 -24.82 -3.11
N GLY A 120 -11.42 -25.32 -2.58
CA GLY A 120 -11.42 -26.45 -1.64
C GLY A 120 -10.75 -26.13 -0.30
N LEU A 121 -10.77 -24.85 0.10
CA LEU A 121 -10.31 -24.38 1.40
C LEU A 121 -11.38 -24.63 2.48
N PRO A 122 -11.01 -24.74 3.76
CA PRO A 122 -11.98 -24.73 4.85
C PRO A 122 -12.78 -23.42 4.87
N ALA A 123 -13.91 -23.41 5.60
CA ALA A 123 -14.65 -22.18 5.84
C ALA A 123 -13.76 -21.17 6.59
N ALA A 124 -13.72 -19.92 6.12
CA ALA A 124 -12.96 -18.86 6.75
C ALA A 124 -13.69 -18.31 8.00
N ASP A 125 -12.92 -17.99 9.04
CA ASP A 125 -13.39 -17.23 10.22
C ASP A 125 -13.03 -15.76 10.03
N VAL A 126 -13.98 -14.97 9.51
CA VAL A 126 -13.78 -13.54 9.23
C VAL A 126 -14.67 -12.71 10.16
N GLN A 127 -14.10 -11.64 10.72
CA GLN A 127 -14.84 -10.67 11.53
C GLN A 127 -14.49 -9.25 11.11
N ILE A 128 -15.50 -8.37 11.06
CA ILE A 128 -15.32 -6.95 10.82
C ILE A 128 -15.31 -6.21 12.15
N VAL A 129 -14.35 -5.30 12.34
CA VAL A 129 -14.28 -4.38 13.48
C VAL A 129 -14.01 -2.95 12.99
N GLU A 130 -14.56 -1.96 13.69
CA GLU A 130 -14.55 -0.55 13.27
C GLU A 130 -14.01 0.35 14.41
N PRO A 131 -12.74 0.19 14.82
CA PRO A 131 -12.20 0.84 16.03
C PRO A 131 -12.01 2.34 15.89
N ALA A 132 -11.86 2.86 14.67
CA ALA A 132 -11.71 4.29 14.37
C ALA A 132 -13.06 5.02 14.25
N GLY A 133 -14.17 4.34 14.59
CA GLY A 133 -15.52 4.86 14.46
C GLY A 133 -16.31 4.12 13.39
N LYS A 134 -17.63 4.24 13.48
CA LYS A 134 -18.56 3.52 12.62
C LYS A 134 -18.31 3.88 11.15
N VAL A 135 -18.18 2.87 10.31
CA VAL A 135 -18.03 3.05 8.86
C VAL A 135 -19.36 3.57 8.27
N PRO A 136 -19.36 4.74 7.59
CA PRO A 136 -20.55 5.27 6.94
C PRO A 136 -20.89 4.51 5.65
N ALA A 137 -22.12 4.66 5.14
CA ALA A 137 -22.47 4.06 3.86
C ALA A 137 -21.87 4.89 2.72
N CYS A 138 -21.37 4.24 1.69
CA CYS A 138 -20.91 4.94 0.48
C CYS A 138 -22.07 5.68 -0.17
N GLY A 139 -21.84 6.93 -0.56
CA GLY A 139 -22.86 7.87 -1.00
C GLY A 139 -23.48 8.72 0.11
N ASP A 140 -23.18 8.44 1.39
CA ASP A 140 -23.52 9.37 2.48
C ASP A 140 -22.71 10.68 2.34
N PRO A 141 -23.22 11.82 2.85
CA PRO A 141 -22.49 13.08 2.79
C PRO A 141 -21.08 12.99 3.41
N GLY A 142 -20.06 13.36 2.63
CA GLY A 142 -18.65 13.30 3.05
C GLY A 142 -17.96 11.97 2.77
N THR A 143 -18.64 11.01 2.13
CA THR A 143 -18.06 9.75 1.67
C THR A 143 -17.96 9.70 0.13
N PRO A 144 -17.14 8.80 -0.43
CA PRO A 144 -17.15 8.51 -1.86
C PRO A 144 -18.53 8.03 -2.33
N ALA A 145 -18.88 8.34 -3.58
CA ALA A 145 -20.11 7.85 -4.20
C ALA A 145 -20.13 6.32 -4.37
N ASP A 146 -18.95 5.72 -4.50
CA ASP A 146 -18.74 4.28 -4.59
C ASP A 146 -17.47 3.91 -3.81
N CYS A 147 -17.52 2.83 -3.04
CA CYS A 147 -16.37 2.28 -2.35
C CYS A 147 -16.00 0.86 -2.83
N SER A 148 -16.54 0.42 -3.97
CA SER A 148 -16.37 -0.94 -4.47
C SER A 148 -14.90 -1.35 -4.64
N SER A 149 -14.00 -0.40 -4.95
CA SER A 149 -12.56 -0.66 -5.04
C SER A 149 -11.92 -0.96 -3.68
N TRP A 150 -12.30 -0.29 -2.59
CA TRP A 150 -11.86 -0.69 -1.24
C TRP A 150 -12.45 -2.03 -0.80
N GLY A 151 -13.69 -2.33 -1.24
CA GLY A 151 -14.24 -3.67 -1.09
C GLY A 151 -13.41 -4.72 -1.84
N GLY A 152 -12.98 -4.42 -3.06
CA GLY A 152 -12.08 -5.27 -3.85
C GLY A 152 -10.70 -5.47 -3.22
N GLU A 153 -10.16 -4.44 -2.54
CA GLU A 153 -8.91 -4.55 -1.78
C GLU A 153 -9.10 -5.45 -0.55
N THR A 154 -10.22 -5.28 0.17
CA THR A 154 -10.59 -6.14 1.32
C THR A 154 -10.71 -7.60 0.90
N ASP A 155 -11.34 -7.85 -0.25
CA ASP A 155 -11.50 -9.19 -0.83
C ASP A 155 -10.18 -9.85 -1.16
N LEU A 156 -9.30 -9.07 -1.76
CA LEU A 156 -7.99 -9.55 -2.16
C LEU A 156 -7.19 -9.95 -0.92
N ASP A 157 -7.11 -9.08 0.07
CA ASP A 157 -6.40 -9.32 1.33
C ASP A 157 -6.88 -10.59 2.03
N VAL A 158 -8.20 -10.70 2.22
CA VAL A 158 -8.82 -11.85 2.90
C VAL A 158 -8.58 -13.14 2.13
N ALA A 159 -8.66 -13.12 0.80
CA ALA A 159 -8.34 -14.30 -0.01
C ALA A 159 -6.87 -14.69 0.09
N MET A 160 -5.94 -13.74 0.10
CA MET A 160 -4.51 -13.99 0.21
C MET A 160 -4.13 -14.57 1.59
N PHE A 161 -4.70 -14.00 2.66
CA PHE A 161 -4.61 -14.57 4.00
C PHE A 161 -5.09 -16.02 4.03
N HIS A 162 -6.31 -16.25 3.54
CA HIS A 162 -6.96 -17.56 3.60
C HIS A 162 -6.27 -18.60 2.71
N THR A 163 -5.60 -18.18 1.64
CA THR A 163 -4.87 -19.07 0.74
C THR A 163 -3.67 -19.74 1.43
N LEU A 164 -2.87 -18.99 2.20
CA LEU A 164 -1.65 -19.53 2.81
C LEU A 164 -1.77 -19.83 4.31
N ALA A 165 -2.77 -19.28 4.99
CA ALA A 165 -3.07 -19.57 6.40
C ALA A 165 -4.57 -19.92 6.57
N PRO A 166 -5.03 -21.04 5.99
CA PRO A 166 -6.45 -21.34 5.82
C PRO A 166 -7.26 -21.53 7.11
N LYS A 167 -6.60 -21.62 8.27
CA LYS A 167 -7.27 -21.71 9.59
C LYS A 167 -6.95 -20.54 10.51
N ALA A 168 -6.29 -19.50 10.02
CA ALA A 168 -6.16 -18.26 10.77
C ALA A 168 -7.52 -17.57 10.90
N LYS A 169 -7.74 -16.93 12.04
CA LYS A 169 -8.82 -15.94 12.18
C LYS A 169 -8.43 -14.71 11.35
N ILE A 170 -9.38 -14.10 10.66
CA ILE A 170 -9.16 -12.90 9.87
C ILE A 170 -9.99 -11.75 10.44
N LEU A 171 -9.35 -10.62 10.72
CA LEU A 171 -9.98 -9.36 11.10
C LEU A 171 -9.91 -8.38 9.93
N VAL A 172 -11.08 -7.96 9.45
CA VAL A 172 -11.21 -6.79 8.60
C VAL A 172 -11.37 -5.59 9.52
N VAL A 173 -10.36 -4.74 9.59
CA VAL A 173 -10.32 -3.58 10.48
C VAL A 173 -10.61 -2.34 9.65
N ALA A 174 -11.90 -2.06 9.51
CA ALA A 174 -12.39 -1.03 8.61
C ALA A 174 -12.35 0.37 9.26
N THR A 175 -11.95 1.37 8.48
CA THR A 175 -11.91 2.78 8.91
C THR A 175 -12.90 3.63 8.12
N PRO A 176 -13.44 4.72 8.71
CA PRO A 176 -14.53 5.49 8.08
C PRO A 176 -14.04 6.50 7.01
N THR A 177 -12.74 6.67 6.87
CA THR A 177 -12.12 7.72 6.04
C THR A 177 -11.38 7.12 4.86
N SER A 178 -11.62 7.69 3.68
CA SER A 178 -10.85 7.50 2.46
C SER A 178 -9.35 7.68 2.69
N GLU A 179 -8.56 6.64 2.44
CA GLU A 179 -7.10 6.69 2.45
C GLU A 179 -6.54 7.26 1.15
N THR A 180 -6.23 8.55 1.04
CA THR A 180 -5.74 9.20 -0.20
C THR A 180 -4.23 9.34 -0.22
N GLN A 181 -3.68 9.62 -1.41
CA GLN A 181 -2.33 10.17 -1.51
C GLN A 181 -2.11 11.33 -0.52
N GLY A 182 -1.05 11.24 0.27
CA GLY A 182 -0.79 12.08 1.45
C GLY A 182 -1.32 11.46 2.75
N ILE A 183 -1.81 12.29 3.68
CA ILE A 183 -2.14 11.81 5.03
C ILE A 183 -3.58 11.31 5.21
N ASP A 184 -4.51 11.63 4.30
CA ASP A 184 -5.93 11.39 4.61
C ASP A 184 -6.18 9.88 4.79
N GLY A 185 -7.00 9.50 5.78
CA GLY A 185 -7.23 8.12 6.18
C GLY A 185 -6.19 7.54 7.15
N PHE A 186 -4.90 7.90 7.03
CA PHE A 186 -3.85 7.37 7.92
C PHE A 186 -4.13 7.57 9.41
N PRO A 187 -4.61 8.73 9.91
CA PRO A 187 -4.93 8.90 11.34
C PRO A 187 -5.93 7.87 11.89
N ASP A 188 -6.95 7.52 11.11
CA ASP A 188 -7.93 6.51 11.49
C ASP A 188 -7.32 5.11 11.43
N MET A 189 -6.45 4.86 10.45
CA MET A 189 -5.71 3.59 10.34
C MET A 189 -4.72 3.42 11.50
N MET A 190 -4.09 4.50 11.97
CA MET A 190 -3.24 4.48 13.15
C MET A 190 -4.05 4.19 14.41
N THR A 191 -5.26 4.75 14.52
CA THR A 191 -6.20 4.41 15.59
C THR A 191 -6.58 2.92 15.57
N ALA A 192 -6.79 2.36 14.37
CA ALA A 192 -7.04 0.93 14.18
C ALA A 192 -5.84 0.05 14.58
N ILE A 193 -4.63 0.43 14.20
CA ILE A 193 -3.39 -0.27 14.60
C ILE A 193 -3.22 -0.25 16.12
N ASP A 194 -3.41 0.92 16.74
CA ASP A 194 -3.34 1.08 18.19
C ASP A 194 -4.36 0.21 18.92
N TYR A 195 -5.59 0.12 18.39
CA TYR A 195 -6.63 -0.75 18.94
C TYR A 195 -6.20 -2.22 18.94
N LEU A 196 -5.64 -2.70 17.82
CA LEU A 196 -5.16 -4.09 17.72
C LEU A 196 -4.02 -4.36 18.71
N ALA A 197 -3.11 -3.40 18.86
CA ALA A 197 -2.00 -3.48 19.81
C ALA A 197 -2.50 -3.51 21.26
N ASP A 198 -3.39 -2.59 21.65
CA ASP A 198 -3.92 -2.47 23.02
C ASP A 198 -4.75 -3.68 23.45
N HIS A 199 -5.41 -4.35 22.50
CA HIS A 199 -6.25 -5.52 22.77
C HIS A 199 -5.54 -6.85 22.49
N HIS A 200 -4.30 -6.83 21.98
CA HIS A 200 -3.56 -8.02 21.53
C HIS A 200 -4.40 -8.91 20.60
N SER A 201 -5.16 -8.29 19.69
CA SER A 201 -6.18 -8.97 18.89
C SER A 201 -5.67 -9.57 17.59
N ALA A 202 -4.41 -9.32 17.21
CA ALA A 202 -3.79 -9.80 15.98
C ALA A 202 -2.36 -10.33 16.24
N ASN A 203 -1.88 -11.22 15.37
CA ASN A 203 -0.47 -11.61 15.28
C ASN A 203 0.25 -10.84 14.18
N VAL A 204 -0.46 -10.53 13.08
CA VAL A 204 0.08 -9.79 11.94
C VAL A 204 -0.98 -8.81 11.42
N ILE A 205 -0.54 -7.61 11.07
CA ILE A 205 -1.30 -6.60 10.34
C ILE A 205 -0.72 -6.49 8.94
N SER A 206 -1.55 -6.62 7.90
CA SER A 206 -1.20 -6.26 6.53
C SER A 206 -1.85 -4.94 6.15
N MET A 207 -1.10 -4.10 5.46
CA MET A 207 -1.58 -2.85 4.87
C MET A 207 -1.32 -2.88 3.37
N SER A 208 -2.37 -3.12 2.59
CA SER A 208 -2.32 -3.16 1.12
C SER A 208 -2.69 -1.80 0.54
N LEU A 209 -1.95 -0.78 0.96
CA LEU A 209 -2.20 0.63 0.65
C LEU A 209 -0.92 1.44 0.83
N GLY A 210 -0.91 2.66 0.29
CA GLY A 210 0.16 3.58 0.58
C GLY A 210 0.23 4.78 -0.35
N THR A 211 1.13 5.69 0.02
CA THR A 211 1.40 6.92 -0.69
C THR A 211 2.90 7.17 -0.73
N PRO A 212 3.48 7.75 -1.80
CA PRO A 212 4.85 8.19 -1.78
C PRO A 212 5.16 9.05 -0.55
N GLU A 213 6.31 8.84 0.07
CA GLU A 213 6.75 9.67 1.21
C GLU A 213 6.80 11.17 0.85
N ASP A 214 7.02 11.48 -0.43
CA ASP A 214 6.98 12.83 -1.01
C ASP A 214 5.57 13.49 -1.03
N ASP A 215 4.49 12.73 -0.88
CA ASP A 215 3.13 13.28 -0.83
C ASP A 215 2.77 13.79 0.59
N PHE A 216 3.61 13.59 1.59
CA PHE A 216 3.45 14.26 2.88
C PHE A 216 3.84 15.74 2.77
N ASP A 217 3.12 16.61 3.47
CA ASP A 217 3.38 18.06 3.41
C ASP A 217 4.72 18.44 4.10
N ASN A 218 5.20 17.59 5.01
CA ASN A 218 6.52 17.69 5.66
C ASN A 218 6.86 16.40 6.43
N SER A 219 8.14 16.20 6.73
CA SER A 219 8.66 15.05 7.49
C SER A 219 7.99 14.85 8.86
N ALA A 220 7.58 15.91 9.56
CA ALA A 220 6.94 15.77 10.87
C ALA A 220 5.54 15.12 10.78
N GLN A 221 4.84 15.32 9.67
CA GLN A 221 3.56 14.68 9.41
C GLN A 221 3.71 13.16 9.22
N LEU A 222 4.72 12.75 8.44
CA LEU A 222 5.04 11.34 8.20
C LEU A 222 5.56 10.68 9.49
N HIS A 223 6.57 11.25 10.15
CA HIS A 223 7.14 10.69 11.37
C HIS A 223 6.18 10.72 12.57
N GLY A 224 5.16 11.57 12.53
CA GLY A 224 4.07 11.56 13.51
C GLY A 224 3.30 10.24 13.57
N LEU A 225 3.41 9.40 12.53
CA LEU A 225 2.73 8.11 12.45
C LEU A 225 3.59 6.93 12.97
N ASP A 226 4.91 7.12 13.14
CA ASP A 226 5.86 6.05 13.43
C ASP A 226 5.58 5.29 14.74
N ALA A 227 5.10 6.02 15.75
CA ALA A 227 4.88 5.48 17.08
C ALA A 227 3.81 4.37 17.10
N HIS A 228 2.88 4.38 16.15
CA HIS A 228 1.80 3.39 16.06
C HIS A 228 2.33 2.04 15.56
N PHE A 229 3.19 2.03 14.55
CA PHE A 229 3.86 0.81 14.08
C PHE A 229 4.81 0.25 15.14
N LYS A 230 5.54 1.14 15.83
CA LYS A 230 6.35 0.72 16.97
C LYS A 230 5.50 0.09 18.07
N LYS A 231 4.37 0.70 18.43
CA LYS A 231 3.45 0.17 19.44
C LYS A 231 2.92 -1.22 19.06
N ALA A 232 2.52 -1.42 17.80
CA ALA A 232 2.08 -2.73 17.32
C ALA A 232 3.18 -3.79 17.43
N THR A 233 4.40 -3.46 16.98
CA THR A 233 5.53 -4.39 17.05
C THR A 233 5.99 -4.68 18.47
N ASP A 234 5.96 -3.69 19.37
CA ASP A 234 6.19 -3.88 20.82
C ASP A 234 5.12 -4.77 21.46
N ALA A 235 3.88 -4.74 20.95
CA ALA A 235 2.78 -5.60 21.38
C ALA A 235 2.84 -7.04 20.80
N GLY A 236 3.91 -7.38 20.07
CA GLY A 236 4.11 -8.69 19.45
C GLY A 236 3.41 -8.85 18.10
N ILE A 237 2.91 -7.77 17.50
CA ILE A 237 2.20 -7.78 16.22
C ILE A 237 3.16 -7.39 15.10
N THR A 238 3.37 -8.26 14.13
CA THR A 238 4.14 -7.90 12.93
C THR A 238 3.30 -7.01 12.02
N VAL A 239 3.90 -5.96 11.44
CA VAL A 239 3.22 -5.12 10.44
C VAL A 239 3.90 -5.29 9.10
N THR A 240 3.12 -5.62 8.07
CA THR A 240 3.57 -5.70 6.67
C THR A 240 2.85 -4.65 5.85
N ALA A 241 3.51 -4.13 4.82
CA ALA A 241 2.88 -3.22 3.87
C ALA A 241 3.38 -3.44 2.44
N SER A 242 2.48 -3.23 1.47
CA SER A 242 2.78 -3.26 0.06
C SER A 242 3.70 -2.10 -0.34
N THR A 243 4.67 -2.32 -1.23
CA THR A 243 5.63 -1.26 -1.63
C THR A 243 5.10 -0.28 -2.67
N GLY A 244 3.96 -0.58 -3.30
CA GLY A 244 3.33 0.23 -4.32
C GLY A 244 3.35 -0.43 -5.70
N ASP A 245 2.54 0.13 -6.60
CA ASP A 245 2.16 -0.49 -7.88
C ASP A 245 2.50 0.40 -9.09
N ASP A 246 3.34 1.41 -8.88
CA ASP A 246 3.71 2.43 -9.87
C ASP A 246 5.23 2.46 -10.12
N GLY A 247 5.87 1.30 -10.02
CA GLY A 247 7.31 1.09 -10.22
C GLY A 247 8.16 2.02 -9.36
N SER A 248 9.25 2.52 -9.92
CA SER A 248 10.18 3.41 -9.22
C SER A 248 9.64 4.81 -8.97
N THR A 249 8.57 5.25 -9.64
CA THR A 249 8.15 6.67 -9.62
C THR A 249 6.97 6.96 -8.73
N GLY A 250 6.21 5.96 -8.28
CA GLY A 250 4.99 6.23 -7.51
C GLY A 250 4.00 7.11 -8.29
N THR A 251 2.95 7.55 -7.60
CA THR A 251 1.94 8.46 -8.12
C THR A 251 1.71 9.61 -7.16
N LYS A 252 1.70 10.85 -7.67
CA LYS A 252 1.38 12.06 -6.90
C LYS A 252 -0.09 12.14 -6.53
N LYS A 253 -0.41 13.07 -5.62
CA LYS A 253 -1.78 13.55 -5.36
C LYS A 253 -2.65 13.83 -6.59
N ASP A 254 -2.07 14.33 -7.69
CA ASP A 254 -2.80 14.66 -8.94
C ASP A 254 -2.89 13.50 -9.96
N ASN A 255 -2.54 12.27 -9.54
CA ASN A 255 -2.53 11.07 -10.37
C ASN A 255 -1.51 11.09 -11.53
N THR A 256 -0.39 11.81 -11.36
CA THR A 256 0.74 11.77 -12.30
C THR A 256 1.99 11.16 -11.67
N PRO A 257 2.90 10.54 -12.46
CA PRO A 257 4.17 10.03 -11.93
C PRO A 257 5.06 11.14 -11.35
N TRP A 258 5.89 10.83 -10.35
CA TRP A 258 6.84 11.79 -9.78
C TRP A 258 7.92 12.26 -10.76
N GLY A 259 8.26 11.45 -11.76
CA GLY A 259 9.37 11.74 -12.68
C GLY A 259 10.74 11.68 -12.00
N LYS A 260 10.79 11.11 -10.79
CA LYS A 260 11.99 10.76 -10.02
C LYS A 260 11.71 9.49 -9.22
N LYS A 261 12.76 8.88 -8.65
CA LYS A 261 12.62 7.75 -7.73
C LYS A 261 11.94 8.20 -6.44
N VAL A 262 10.95 7.46 -5.98
CA VAL A 262 10.27 7.64 -4.69
C VAL A 262 9.98 6.28 -4.06
N VAL A 263 9.60 6.26 -2.79
CA VAL A 263 9.15 5.05 -2.10
C VAL A 263 7.84 5.30 -1.35
N SER A 264 7.06 4.25 -1.14
CA SER A 264 5.75 4.33 -0.51
C SER A 264 5.82 4.19 1.02
N PHE A 265 5.09 5.04 1.72
CA PHE A 265 4.70 4.87 3.12
C PHE A 265 3.33 4.16 3.16
N PRO A 266 3.11 3.18 4.06
CA PRO A 266 3.91 2.88 5.25
C PRO A 266 5.07 1.89 5.05
N ALA A 267 5.25 1.30 3.87
CA ALA A 267 6.34 0.34 3.62
C ALA A 267 7.74 0.91 3.94
N ALA A 268 7.97 2.20 3.70
CA ALA A 268 9.22 2.88 4.02
C ALA A 268 9.51 2.97 5.53
N ASN A 269 8.49 2.88 6.40
CA ASN A 269 8.69 2.94 7.84
C ASN A 269 9.55 1.76 8.34
N SER A 270 10.53 2.04 9.18
CA SER A 270 11.51 1.04 9.64
C SER A 270 10.95 -0.05 10.56
N TYR A 271 9.76 0.14 11.14
CA TYR A 271 9.05 -0.88 11.94
C TYR A 271 8.14 -1.79 11.10
N VAL A 272 7.98 -1.49 9.81
CA VAL A 272 7.13 -2.22 8.88
C VAL A 272 8.00 -3.10 8.00
N THR A 273 7.57 -4.33 7.75
CA THR A 273 8.18 -5.18 6.73
C THR A 273 7.59 -4.84 5.37
N ALA A 274 8.40 -4.26 4.49
CA ALA A 274 8.02 -3.87 3.14
C ALA A 274 7.98 -5.10 2.23
N VAL A 275 6.84 -5.30 1.55
CA VAL A 275 6.61 -6.47 0.70
C VAL A 275 6.42 -6.06 -0.75
N GLY A 276 7.39 -6.42 -1.60
CA GLY A 276 7.39 -6.12 -3.03
C GLY A 276 6.76 -7.21 -3.89
N GLY A 277 6.73 -6.95 -5.20
CA GLY A 277 6.02 -7.75 -6.18
C GLY A 277 6.93 -8.46 -7.16
N THR A 278 6.59 -9.71 -7.45
CA THR A 278 7.26 -10.56 -8.44
C THR A 278 6.24 -11.17 -9.40
N VAL A 279 6.74 -11.54 -10.58
CA VAL A 279 6.07 -12.43 -11.52
C VAL A 279 6.55 -13.85 -11.22
N LEU A 280 5.63 -14.71 -10.80
CA LEU A 280 5.88 -16.13 -10.68
C LEU A 280 5.68 -16.82 -12.02
N HIS A 281 6.58 -17.74 -12.37
CA HIS A 281 6.49 -18.50 -13.63
C HIS A 281 6.06 -19.93 -13.34
N LEU A 282 4.75 -20.14 -13.22
CA LEU A 282 4.17 -21.41 -12.75
C LEU A 282 3.57 -22.23 -13.89
N ASP A 283 3.64 -23.56 -13.77
CA ASP A 283 2.76 -24.45 -14.53
C ASP A 283 1.35 -24.52 -13.90
N SER A 284 0.44 -25.28 -14.51
CA SER A 284 -0.94 -25.41 -14.02
C SER A 284 -1.07 -26.08 -12.64
N SER A 285 -0.01 -26.71 -12.12
CA SER A 285 0.02 -27.30 -10.77
C SER A 285 0.51 -26.32 -9.70
N GLY A 286 1.00 -25.14 -10.11
CA GLY A 286 1.66 -24.19 -9.24
C GLY A 286 3.16 -24.47 -9.04
N THR A 287 3.75 -25.36 -9.84
CA THR A 287 5.19 -25.64 -9.78
C THR A 287 5.95 -24.57 -10.58
N ARG A 288 7.02 -24.00 -10.00
CA ARG A 288 7.89 -23.06 -10.72
C ARG A 288 8.57 -23.73 -11.91
N THR A 289 8.44 -23.11 -13.08
CA THR A 289 9.02 -23.55 -14.36
C THR A 289 10.29 -22.78 -14.73
N SER A 290 10.46 -21.58 -14.16
CA SER A 290 11.68 -20.78 -14.24
C SER A 290 11.82 -19.91 -12.98
N PRO A 291 12.97 -19.27 -12.75
CA PRO A 291 13.13 -18.31 -11.66
C PRO A 291 12.09 -17.19 -11.72
N ASP A 292 11.62 -16.76 -10.56
CA ASP A 292 10.74 -15.60 -10.42
C ASP A 292 11.48 -14.33 -10.91
N THR A 293 10.74 -13.35 -11.41
CA THR A 293 11.30 -12.08 -11.90
C THR A 293 10.62 -10.91 -11.21
N VAL A 294 11.29 -9.75 -11.15
CA VAL A 294 10.68 -8.51 -10.66
C VAL A 294 9.40 -8.22 -11.46
N TRP A 295 8.33 -7.85 -10.75
CA TRP A 295 7.18 -7.23 -11.41
C TRP A 295 7.53 -5.78 -11.75
N PRO A 296 7.45 -5.34 -13.03
CA PRO A 296 7.96 -4.02 -13.42
C PRO A 296 7.29 -2.83 -12.73
N GLU A 297 6.08 -3.02 -12.25
CA GLU A 297 5.30 -2.04 -11.51
C GLU A 297 5.52 -2.12 -9.98
N SER A 298 6.35 -3.06 -9.49
CA SER A 298 6.67 -3.16 -8.07
C SER A 298 7.37 -1.90 -7.57
N GLY A 299 6.82 -1.31 -6.51
CA GLY A 299 7.51 -0.31 -5.72
C GLY A 299 8.82 -0.86 -5.16
N GLY A 300 9.84 -0.01 -5.13
CA GLY A 300 11.21 -0.40 -4.76
C GLY A 300 12.11 0.82 -4.76
N GLY A 301 12.92 1.01 -3.73
CA GLY A 301 13.78 2.18 -3.63
C GLY A 301 14.47 2.37 -2.28
N VAL A 302 15.03 3.56 -2.12
CA VAL A 302 15.71 4.00 -0.90
C VAL A 302 14.96 5.22 -0.39
N SER A 303 14.46 5.15 0.83
CA SER A 303 13.78 6.27 1.49
C SER A 303 14.73 7.44 1.71
N HIS A 304 14.21 8.67 1.55
CA HIS A 304 14.90 9.89 1.97
C HIS A 304 14.41 10.42 3.33
N GLU A 305 13.28 9.93 3.84
CA GLU A 305 12.73 10.29 5.15
C GLU A 305 13.29 9.38 6.27
N TYR A 306 13.50 8.09 5.97
CA TYR A 306 14.00 7.12 6.94
C TYR A 306 15.49 6.79 6.69
N PRO A 307 16.37 6.94 7.71
CA PRO A 307 17.76 6.53 7.58
C PRO A 307 17.89 5.03 7.40
N ALA A 308 19.03 4.59 6.85
CA ALA A 308 19.36 3.18 6.78
C ALA A 308 19.44 2.60 8.21
N PRO A 309 18.59 1.61 8.56
CA PRO A 309 18.57 1.04 9.88
C PRO A 309 19.72 0.03 10.05
N ASP A 310 20.24 -0.11 11.28
CA ASP A 310 21.42 -0.94 11.56
C ASP A 310 21.31 -2.40 11.07
N TRP A 311 20.09 -2.96 11.03
CA TRP A 311 19.86 -4.31 10.54
C TRP A 311 19.97 -4.46 9.01
N GLN A 312 20.04 -3.36 8.25
CA GLN A 312 20.39 -3.34 6.81
C GLN A 312 21.89 -3.12 6.55
N ALA A 313 22.70 -2.85 7.59
CA ALA A 313 24.09 -2.39 7.40
C ALA A 313 24.95 -3.32 6.53
N ASP A 314 24.72 -4.65 6.57
CA ASP A 314 25.44 -5.60 5.73
C ASP A 314 25.03 -5.51 4.26
N VAL A 315 23.73 -5.35 3.97
CA VAL A 315 23.26 -5.21 2.58
C VAL A 315 23.61 -3.84 2.01
N ASP A 316 23.65 -2.80 2.84
CA ASP A 316 24.00 -1.43 2.43
C ASP A 316 25.44 -1.31 1.94
N GLN A 317 26.33 -2.19 2.40
CA GLN A 317 27.69 -2.29 1.85
C GLN A 317 27.68 -2.68 0.37
N THR A 318 26.67 -3.42 -0.08
CA THR A 318 26.52 -3.86 -1.48
C THR A 318 25.64 -2.88 -2.26
N THR A 319 24.49 -2.51 -1.73
CA THR A 319 23.51 -1.64 -2.41
C THR A 319 23.94 -0.17 -2.47
N LYS A 320 24.85 0.25 -1.57
CA LYS A 320 25.27 1.65 -1.37
C LYS A 320 24.10 2.59 -1.00
N ALA A 321 23.03 2.04 -0.44
CA ALA A 321 21.91 2.83 0.03
C ALA A 321 22.32 3.77 1.17
N THR A 322 21.69 4.93 1.24
CA THR A 322 21.91 5.94 2.28
C THR A 322 20.70 6.15 3.19
N GLY A 323 19.63 5.38 2.95
CA GLY A 323 18.36 5.40 3.66
C GLY A 323 17.77 3.99 3.72
N ARG A 324 16.59 3.83 4.32
CA ARG A 324 15.90 2.54 4.39
C ARG A 324 15.63 2.00 2.99
N SER A 325 16.25 0.88 2.65
CA SER A 325 16.07 0.17 1.36
C SER A 325 14.80 -0.67 1.41
N LEU A 326 14.00 -0.72 0.34
CA LEU A 326 12.80 -1.53 0.23
C LEU A 326 12.63 -2.12 -1.19
N PRO A 327 11.96 -3.28 -1.35
CA PRO A 327 11.31 -4.09 -0.30
C PRO A 327 12.29 -4.85 0.60
N ASP A 328 11.79 -5.40 1.71
CA ASP A 328 12.54 -6.36 2.52
C ASP A 328 12.47 -7.78 1.93
N ILE A 329 11.32 -8.14 1.37
CA ILE A 329 11.03 -9.42 0.73
C ILE A 329 9.95 -9.20 -0.35
N SER A 330 9.83 -10.10 -1.32
CA SER A 330 8.79 -10.01 -2.34
C SER A 330 8.01 -11.31 -2.52
N LEU A 331 6.74 -11.20 -2.87
CA LEU A 331 5.88 -12.32 -3.24
C LEU A 331 5.20 -12.03 -4.58
N LEU A 332 4.22 -12.84 -4.97
CA LEU A 332 3.40 -12.64 -6.17
C LEU A 332 2.75 -11.26 -6.07
N GLY A 333 2.95 -10.44 -7.10
CA GLY A 333 2.38 -9.10 -7.16
C GLY A 333 1.96 -8.67 -8.56
N THR A 334 1.68 -9.60 -9.47
CA THR A 334 1.42 -9.29 -10.90
C THR A 334 0.17 -8.46 -11.17
N SER A 335 -0.68 -8.26 -10.17
CA SER A 335 -1.79 -7.30 -10.22
C SER A 335 -1.81 -6.39 -8.99
N GLY A 336 -0.65 -6.16 -8.40
CA GLY A 336 -0.43 -5.29 -7.26
C GLY A 336 0.39 -5.94 -6.15
N THR A 337 1.28 -5.18 -5.53
CA THR A 337 1.97 -5.54 -4.27
C THR A 337 0.99 -5.71 -3.10
N SER A 338 -0.24 -5.21 -3.27
CA SER A 338 -1.43 -5.59 -2.51
C SER A 338 -1.71 -7.09 -2.47
N GLN A 339 -1.28 -7.88 -3.45
CA GLN A 339 -1.33 -9.34 -3.37
C GLN A 339 -0.22 -9.86 -2.44
N SER A 340 0.96 -9.25 -2.55
CA SER A 340 2.19 -9.72 -1.92
C SER A 340 2.17 -9.55 -0.40
N SER A 341 1.76 -8.37 0.09
CA SER A 341 1.71 -8.08 1.53
C SER A 341 0.87 -9.08 2.34
N PRO A 342 -0.42 -9.34 2.01
CA PRO A 342 -1.24 -10.29 2.75
C PRO A 342 -0.79 -11.74 2.57
N LEU A 343 -0.22 -12.12 1.41
CA LEU A 343 0.42 -13.44 1.25
C LEU A 343 1.58 -13.60 2.24
N PHE A 344 2.44 -12.58 2.38
CA PHE A 344 3.56 -12.66 3.31
C PHE A 344 3.11 -12.66 4.76
N ALA A 345 2.12 -11.82 5.10
CA ALA A 345 1.51 -11.82 6.42
C ALA A 345 0.95 -13.20 6.82
N ALA A 346 0.33 -13.92 5.89
CA ALA A 346 -0.10 -15.30 6.12
C ALA A 346 1.08 -16.24 6.46
N VAL A 347 2.21 -16.12 5.76
CA VAL A 347 3.44 -16.88 6.08
C VAL A 347 3.97 -16.52 7.49
N VAL A 348 3.93 -15.24 7.87
CA VAL A 348 4.30 -14.79 9.22
C VAL A 348 3.33 -15.33 10.27
N ALA A 349 2.04 -15.48 9.96
CA ALA A 349 1.09 -16.14 10.84
C ALA A 349 1.42 -17.63 11.03
N LEU A 350 1.81 -18.36 9.97
CA LEU A 350 2.31 -19.73 10.12
C LEU A 350 3.55 -19.79 11.05
N ALA A 351 4.45 -18.82 10.95
CA ALA A 351 5.61 -18.70 11.84
C ALA A 351 5.21 -18.35 13.28
N SER A 352 4.21 -17.49 13.46
CA SER A 352 3.64 -17.16 14.78
C SER A 352 3.02 -18.40 15.43
N GLN A 353 2.27 -19.20 14.67
CA GLN A 353 1.73 -20.48 15.14
C GLN A 353 2.85 -21.42 15.56
N LYS A 354 3.90 -21.55 14.72
CA LYS A 354 5.06 -22.39 15.01
C LYS A 354 5.81 -21.95 16.27
N ALA A 355 5.92 -20.64 16.50
CA ALA A 355 6.55 -20.08 17.69
C ALA A 355 5.66 -20.11 18.94
N GLY A 356 4.33 -20.27 18.77
CA GLY A 356 3.35 -20.20 19.85
C GLY A 356 3.15 -18.80 20.43
N LYS A 357 3.58 -17.75 19.71
CA LYS A 357 3.50 -16.33 20.11
C LYS A 357 3.47 -15.42 18.89
N GLY A 358 3.01 -14.18 19.07
CA GLY A 358 3.23 -13.12 18.07
C GLY A 358 4.72 -12.79 17.95
N LEU A 359 5.17 -12.46 16.74
CA LEU A 359 6.59 -12.25 16.43
C LEU A 359 7.05 -10.80 16.56
N GLY A 360 6.13 -9.82 16.56
CA GLY A 360 6.47 -8.40 16.68
C GLY A 360 7.35 -7.91 15.53
N PHE A 361 8.44 -7.21 15.87
CA PHE A 361 9.35 -6.63 14.88
C PHE A 361 10.28 -7.68 14.26
N ILE A 362 9.98 -8.13 13.04
CA ILE A 362 10.72 -9.22 12.39
C ILE A 362 11.89 -8.80 11.50
N ASN A 363 12.00 -7.52 11.11
CA ASN A 363 13.01 -7.10 10.13
C ASN A 363 14.44 -7.51 10.54
N PRO A 364 14.92 -7.31 11.78
CA PRO A 364 16.26 -7.76 12.17
C PRO A 364 16.47 -9.28 12.03
N ALA A 365 15.44 -10.09 12.28
CA ALA A 365 15.51 -11.54 12.11
C ALA A 365 15.51 -11.92 10.63
N LEU A 366 14.70 -11.27 9.79
CA LEU A 366 14.67 -11.49 8.35
C LEU A 366 16.04 -11.22 7.71
N TYR A 367 16.75 -10.16 8.12
CA TYR A 367 18.08 -9.86 7.56
C TYR A 367 19.17 -10.81 8.04
N LYS A 368 19.06 -11.35 9.27
CA LYS A 368 19.91 -12.45 9.73
C LYS A 368 19.65 -13.75 8.94
N ILE A 369 18.39 -14.01 8.59
CA ILE A 369 18.01 -15.15 7.74
C ILE A 369 18.62 -15.01 6.34
N GLY A 370 18.60 -13.78 5.80
CA GLY A 370 19.19 -13.43 4.50
C GLY A 370 20.67 -13.75 4.37
N ALA A 371 21.44 -13.71 5.46
CA ALA A 371 22.87 -14.08 5.44
C ALA A 371 23.10 -15.53 4.98
N ASP A 372 22.16 -16.44 5.26
CA ASP A 372 22.13 -17.83 4.79
C ASP A 372 20.85 -18.11 3.97
N ALA A 373 20.51 -17.16 3.08
CA ALA A 373 19.23 -17.08 2.37
C ALA A 373 18.66 -18.43 1.90
N THR A 374 19.37 -19.15 1.04
CA THR A 374 18.88 -20.40 0.43
C THR A 374 18.65 -21.51 1.46
N ALA A 375 19.50 -21.61 2.49
CA ALA A 375 19.36 -22.63 3.53
C ALA A 375 18.10 -22.38 4.38
N ASN A 376 17.78 -21.10 4.59
CA ASN A 376 16.63 -20.65 5.36
C ASN A 376 15.37 -20.43 4.51
N GLY A 377 15.35 -20.88 3.25
CA GLY A 377 14.16 -20.85 2.42
C GLY A 377 13.88 -19.54 1.69
N LEU A 378 14.84 -18.61 1.60
CA LEU A 378 14.73 -17.47 0.69
C LEU A 378 15.14 -17.90 -0.73
N VAL A 379 14.40 -17.38 -1.71
CA VAL A 379 14.57 -17.69 -3.14
C VAL A 379 14.90 -16.39 -3.87
N ASP A 380 16.17 -16.26 -4.22
CA ASP A 380 16.75 -15.06 -4.82
C ASP A 380 16.12 -14.72 -6.18
N VAL A 381 15.75 -13.46 -6.38
CA VAL A 381 15.18 -12.93 -7.63
C VAL A 381 16.25 -12.08 -8.28
N THR A 382 16.84 -12.58 -9.38
CA THR A 382 18.07 -11.98 -9.92
C THR A 382 17.88 -11.29 -11.27
N SER A 383 16.64 -11.00 -11.67
CA SER A 383 16.36 -10.38 -12.96
C SER A 383 15.06 -9.58 -13.00
N GLY A 384 15.06 -8.54 -13.84
CA GLY A 384 13.99 -7.57 -13.98
C GLY A 384 14.32 -6.25 -13.26
N SER A 385 13.49 -5.24 -13.53
CA SER A 385 13.65 -3.90 -12.96
C SER A 385 12.29 -3.28 -12.73
N ASN A 386 12.24 -2.25 -11.88
CA ASN A 386 11.05 -1.42 -11.70
C ASN A 386 11.13 -0.07 -12.41
N ALA A 387 11.94 0.03 -13.47
CA ALA A 387 12.09 1.25 -14.25
C ALA A 387 10.76 1.62 -14.92
N THR A 388 10.33 2.87 -14.73
CA THR A 388 9.04 3.34 -15.24
C THR A 388 9.05 4.83 -15.54
N GLY A 389 8.18 5.28 -16.44
CA GLY A 389 8.00 6.71 -16.73
C GLY A 389 9.25 7.44 -17.24
N GLY A 390 10.23 6.72 -17.83
CA GLY A 390 11.51 7.29 -18.26
C GLY A 390 12.49 7.60 -17.12
N VAL A 391 12.19 7.15 -15.90
CA VAL A 391 13.10 7.17 -14.76
C VAL A 391 13.76 5.81 -14.67
N ASP A 392 15.10 5.79 -14.64
CA ASP A 392 15.83 4.55 -14.38
C ASP A 392 15.38 4.02 -13.01
N GLY A 393 15.01 2.75 -12.94
CA GLY A 393 14.58 2.10 -11.70
C GLY A 393 15.76 1.55 -10.90
N TYR A 394 15.49 0.46 -10.20
CA TYR A 394 16.48 -0.44 -9.64
C TYR A 394 16.40 -1.78 -10.36
N GLU A 395 17.55 -2.43 -10.51
CA GLU A 395 17.68 -3.73 -11.17
C GLU A 395 17.81 -4.82 -10.10
N ALA A 396 17.16 -5.96 -10.33
CA ALA A 396 17.40 -7.14 -9.52
C ALA A 396 18.82 -7.65 -9.71
N ALA A 397 19.39 -8.20 -8.64
CA ALA A 397 20.76 -8.68 -8.62
C ALA A 397 20.86 -9.96 -7.80
N LYS A 398 22.06 -10.52 -7.69
CA LYS A 398 22.29 -11.66 -6.82
C LYS A 398 22.34 -11.18 -5.35
N GLY A 399 21.59 -11.84 -4.48
CA GLY A 399 21.46 -11.48 -3.07
C GLY A 399 20.47 -10.33 -2.86
N PHE A 400 20.56 -9.63 -1.74
CA PHE A 400 19.66 -8.51 -1.49
C PHE A 400 19.81 -7.40 -2.53
N ASP A 401 18.69 -6.95 -3.09
CA ASP A 401 18.61 -5.80 -3.98
C ASP A 401 17.43 -4.88 -3.63
N ILE A 402 17.43 -3.66 -4.19
CA ILE A 402 16.47 -2.59 -3.85
C ILE A 402 15.15 -2.70 -4.67
N VAL A 403 14.84 -3.87 -5.23
CA VAL A 403 13.61 -4.06 -6.02
C VAL A 403 12.87 -5.35 -5.70
N SER A 404 13.58 -6.38 -5.26
CA SER A 404 13.04 -7.65 -4.78
C SER A 404 13.46 -8.00 -3.36
N GLY A 405 14.31 -7.19 -2.71
CA GLY A 405 14.77 -7.44 -1.34
C GLY A 405 15.52 -8.75 -1.27
N TRP A 406 15.17 -9.62 -0.31
CA TRP A 406 15.70 -10.98 -0.23
C TRP A 406 15.11 -11.98 -1.25
N GLY A 407 14.25 -11.52 -2.16
CA GLY A 407 13.54 -12.34 -3.13
C GLY A 407 12.24 -12.92 -2.59
N THR A 408 11.85 -14.09 -3.10
CA THR A 408 10.66 -14.83 -2.62
C THR A 408 11.03 -15.88 -1.57
N LEU A 409 10.12 -16.81 -1.27
CA LEU A 409 10.33 -17.79 -0.22
C LEU A 409 9.78 -19.19 -0.53
N ASP A 410 10.36 -20.17 0.15
CA ASP A 410 9.90 -21.53 0.40
C ASP A 410 9.44 -21.58 1.86
N ALA A 411 8.12 -21.58 2.08
CA ALA A 411 7.54 -21.46 3.41
C ALA A 411 7.94 -22.62 4.32
N ALA A 412 8.10 -23.83 3.80
CA ALA A 412 8.48 -25.00 4.59
C ALA A 412 9.83 -24.84 5.30
N LYS A 413 10.74 -24.03 4.75
CA LYS A 413 12.04 -23.70 5.35
C LYS A 413 12.04 -22.35 6.05
N PHE A 414 11.38 -21.35 5.45
CA PHE A 414 11.35 -20.00 5.97
C PHE A 414 10.60 -19.89 7.31
N VAL A 415 9.43 -20.52 7.42
CA VAL A 415 8.61 -20.50 8.64
C VAL A 415 9.38 -20.99 9.89
N PRO A 416 10.02 -22.18 9.88
CA PRO A 416 10.80 -22.61 11.03
C PRO A 416 12.05 -21.75 11.27
N ALA A 417 12.71 -21.24 10.23
CA ALA A 417 13.87 -20.35 10.37
C ALA A 417 13.48 -19.03 11.06
N LEU A 418 12.37 -18.42 10.65
CA LEU A 418 11.85 -17.19 11.25
C LEU A 418 11.42 -17.40 12.70
N ALA A 419 10.67 -18.47 12.97
CA ALA A 419 10.26 -18.81 14.34
C ALA A 419 11.46 -19.04 15.27
N GLN A 420 12.55 -19.61 14.76
CA GLN A 420 13.78 -19.84 15.52
C GLN A 420 14.57 -18.55 15.81
N GLN A 421 14.61 -17.59 14.88
CA GLN A 421 15.37 -16.35 15.05
C GLN A 421 14.72 -15.34 16.00
N ILE A 422 13.39 -15.43 16.18
CA ILE A 422 12.60 -14.61 17.12
C ILE A 422 12.35 -15.34 18.46
N GLY A 423 12.61 -16.65 18.50
CA GLY A 423 12.51 -17.51 19.69
C GLY A 423 13.62 -17.22 20.68
#